data_AF-A0A7T4PBM0-F1
#
_entry.id   AF-A0A7T4PBM0-F1
#
_cell.length_a   1.000
_cell.length_b   1.000
_cell.length_c   1.000
_cell.angle_alpha   90.00
_cell.angle_beta   90.00
_cell.angle_gamma   90.00
#
_symmetry.space_group_name_H-M   'P 1'
#
loop_
_entity.id
_entity.type
_entity.pdbx_description
1 polymer ?
#
loop_
_entity_poly.entity_id
_entity_poly.type
_entity_poly.pdbx_seq_one_letter_code
_entity_poly.pdbx_strand_id
1 'polypeptide(L)'
;MCPKPKSRPRRRGVRAAVWSLVSVLVVAAGLVGVVLWQNSYDMDEQRVSIRHGGHVLNGVLALPRDGRKQHGLVVYIHGDGPVDATHDGGYRPLWEANAKAGYASLSWDKPGVAGAPGDWLAQSMDDRAAEAAAAIAWARTRPDIDGDRIGLWGASQAGWVLPKVAAKTPVSFVIAVSPAINWLQQGRYNLLAELRSEGASAERIEAETAKSDRTRRLLRRHATFEEYVRAMGGDADGMTADRWGFISRNYTADATRDLRALRGIPVLLTLADHDLNVDTADTERVYRKVLDAGGALTVERYPDAAHSLVKRSLEQSDLKLTLMALFSPRSLFADGFLDSQRRFLGERPTRQGPVALRTTPATGTGGATLLAVPFAGAKART
;
A
#
# COMPACT_ATOMS: atom_id res chain seq x y z
N MET A 1 -6.47 61.16 -63.13
CA MET A 1 -5.56 60.61 -62.10
C MET A 1 -6.34 60.37 -60.82
N CYS A 2 -6.46 59.11 -60.38
CA CYS A 2 -6.83 58.75 -59.00
C CYS A 2 -6.22 57.36 -58.70
N PRO A 3 -5.22 57.25 -57.83
CA PRO A 3 -4.63 55.97 -57.49
C PRO A 3 -5.51 55.21 -56.49
N LYS A 4 -5.80 53.94 -56.78
CA LYS A 4 -6.49 53.00 -55.87
C LYS A 4 -5.70 52.85 -54.56
N PRO A 5 -6.34 52.84 -53.38
CA PRO A 5 -5.65 52.65 -52.11
C PRO A 5 -5.15 51.20 -52.00
N LYS A 6 -3.86 51.04 -51.66
CA LYS A 6 -3.25 49.75 -51.34
C LYS A 6 -3.88 49.19 -50.06
N SER A 7 -4.57 48.05 -50.17
CA SER A 7 -5.06 47.31 -49.02
C SER A 7 -3.89 46.89 -48.13
N ARG A 8 -3.96 47.21 -46.83
CA ARG A 8 -3.03 46.72 -45.78
C ARG A 8 -3.78 45.72 -44.87
N PRO A 9 -3.88 44.41 -45.20
CA PRO A 9 -4.47 43.43 -44.27
C PRO A 9 -3.42 42.58 -43.52
N ARG A 10 -2.14 42.55 -43.89
CA ARG A 10 -1.18 41.54 -43.39
C ARG A 10 -0.59 41.78 -41.98
N ARG A 11 -0.41 43.03 -41.52
CA ARG A 11 0.29 43.31 -40.23
C ARG A 11 -0.56 43.03 -38.98
N ARG A 12 -1.90 43.12 -39.07
CA ARG A 12 -2.79 42.85 -37.93
C ARG A 12 -2.90 41.34 -37.64
N GLY A 13 -2.98 40.51 -38.69
CA GLY A 13 -3.02 39.05 -38.55
C GLY A 13 -1.75 38.45 -37.94
N VAL A 14 -0.57 38.95 -38.32
CA VAL A 14 0.71 38.49 -37.75
C VAL A 14 0.83 38.86 -36.27
N ARG A 15 0.42 40.08 -35.87
CA ARG A 15 0.42 40.48 -34.45
C ARG A 15 -0.57 39.66 -33.63
N ALA A 16 -1.76 39.40 -34.14
CA ALA A 16 -2.74 38.55 -33.48
C ALA A 16 -2.20 37.12 -33.29
N ALA A 17 -1.59 36.54 -34.32
CA ALA A 17 -0.96 35.21 -34.24
C ALA A 17 0.20 35.15 -33.23
N VAL A 18 1.04 36.19 -33.19
CA VAL A 18 2.13 36.30 -32.19
C VAL A 18 1.58 36.40 -30.78
N TRP A 19 0.56 37.23 -30.54
CA TRP A 19 -0.08 37.32 -29.22
C TRP A 19 -0.77 36.02 -28.82
N SER A 20 -1.42 35.32 -29.74
CA SER A 20 -1.98 33.99 -29.47
C SER A 20 -0.89 32.98 -29.09
N LEU A 21 0.24 32.96 -29.81
CA LEU A 21 1.36 32.09 -29.48
C LEU A 21 1.97 32.42 -28.12
N VAL A 22 2.19 33.70 -27.81
CA VAL A 22 2.70 34.14 -26.51
C VAL A 22 1.75 33.72 -25.39
N SER A 23 0.44 33.93 -25.56
CA SER A 23 -0.57 33.49 -24.59
C SER A 23 -0.55 31.99 -24.37
N VAL A 24 -0.45 31.19 -25.44
CA VAL A 24 -0.33 29.72 -25.34
C VAL A 24 0.94 29.33 -24.56
N LEU A 25 2.08 29.96 -24.85
CA LEU A 25 3.34 29.68 -24.15
C LEU A 25 3.28 30.07 -22.67
N VAL A 26 2.67 31.21 -22.32
CA VAL A 26 2.49 31.63 -20.93
C VAL A 26 1.58 30.66 -20.17
N VAL A 27 0.47 30.23 -20.79
CA VAL A 27 -0.42 29.24 -20.19
C VAL A 27 0.31 27.90 -20.01
N ALA A 28 1.04 27.44 -21.02
CA ALA A 28 1.82 26.20 -20.94
C ALA A 28 2.88 26.26 -19.83
N ALA A 29 3.64 27.36 -19.74
CA ALA A 29 4.62 27.55 -18.67
C ALA A 29 3.95 27.60 -17.29
N GLY A 30 2.79 28.24 -17.17
CA GLY A 30 1.98 28.25 -15.95
C GLY A 30 1.53 26.85 -15.54
N LEU A 31 1.02 26.05 -16.48
CA LEU A 31 0.62 24.66 -16.22
C LEU A 31 1.80 23.78 -15.79
N VAL A 32 2.96 23.92 -16.45
CA VAL A 32 4.18 23.23 -16.02
C VAL A 32 4.58 23.65 -14.61
N GLY A 33 4.51 24.96 -14.29
CA GLY A 33 4.76 25.47 -12.96
C GLY A 33 3.83 24.86 -11.90
N VAL A 34 2.54 24.72 -12.22
CA VAL A 34 1.56 24.04 -11.34
C VAL A 34 1.92 22.58 -11.14
N VAL A 35 2.23 21.83 -12.21
CA VAL A 35 2.61 20.41 -12.13
C VAL A 35 3.86 20.24 -11.26
N LEU A 36 4.90 21.05 -11.48
CA LEU A 36 6.13 21.01 -10.68
C LEU A 36 5.87 21.34 -9.21
N TRP A 37 5.03 22.34 -8.93
CA TRP A 37 4.68 22.71 -7.56
C TRP A 37 3.86 21.61 -6.86
N GLN A 38 2.87 21.05 -7.55
CA GLN A 38 1.99 20.00 -7.01
C GLN A 38 2.72 18.66 -6.81
N ASN A 39 3.76 18.39 -7.61
CA ASN A 39 4.62 17.23 -7.46
C ASN A 39 5.90 17.51 -6.67
N SER A 40 5.99 18.68 -6.02
CA SER A 40 6.96 18.92 -4.97
C SER A 40 6.40 18.37 -3.66
N TYR A 41 7.17 17.51 -3.02
CA TYR A 41 6.81 16.87 -1.75
C TYR A 41 7.80 17.26 -0.67
N ASP A 42 7.32 17.40 0.57
CA ASP A 42 8.15 17.80 1.71
C ASP A 42 8.93 16.61 2.31
N MET A 43 9.74 15.97 1.47
CA MET A 43 10.56 14.80 1.78
C MET A 43 11.73 14.67 0.80
N ASP A 44 12.77 13.95 1.21
CA ASP A 44 13.93 13.62 0.37
C ASP A 44 13.87 12.14 -0.04
N GLU A 45 13.83 11.87 -1.35
CA GLU A 45 13.90 10.51 -1.89
C GLU A 45 15.36 10.10 -2.16
N GLN A 46 15.78 8.96 -1.62
CA GLN A 46 17.10 8.38 -1.82
C GLN A 46 16.97 6.99 -2.44
N ARG A 47 17.70 6.73 -3.54
CA ARG A 47 17.86 5.36 -4.05
C ARG A 47 18.80 4.59 -3.12
N VAL A 48 18.41 3.39 -2.74
CA VAL A 48 19.15 2.52 -1.80
C VAL A 48 19.26 1.10 -2.35
N SER A 49 20.32 0.39 -1.95
CA SER A 49 20.53 -1.01 -2.32
C SER A 49 20.51 -1.88 -1.08
N ILE A 50 19.60 -2.85 -1.04
CA ILE A 50 19.42 -3.75 0.11
C ILE A 50 19.82 -5.16 -0.30
N ARG A 51 20.79 -5.76 0.37
CA ARG A 51 21.24 -7.13 0.06
C ARG A 51 20.34 -8.17 0.71
N HIS A 52 19.88 -9.14 -0.06
CA HIS A 52 19.08 -10.26 0.43
C HIS A 52 19.35 -11.53 -0.41
N GLY A 53 19.75 -12.63 0.22
CA GLY A 53 19.81 -13.95 -0.44
C GLY A 53 20.70 -14.03 -1.69
N GLY A 54 21.76 -13.21 -1.78
CA GLY A 54 22.60 -13.12 -2.99
C GLY A 54 22.08 -12.17 -4.08
N HIS A 55 20.91 -11.56 -3.87
CA HIS A 55 20.31 -10.55 -4.72
C HIS A 55 20.30 -9.17 -4.05
N VAL A 56 20.00 -8.14 -4.84
CA VAL A 56 19.88 -6.75 -4.38
C VAL A 56 18.48 -6.25 -4.66
N LEU A 57 17.80 -5.75 -3.63
CA LEU A 57 16.56 -5.00 -3.77
C LEU A 57 16.91 -3.53 -4.03
N ASN A 58 16.45 -3.00 -5.16
CA ASN A 58 16.63 -1.60 -5.54
C ASN A 58 15.52 -0.77 -4.92
N GLY A 59 15.84 -0.10 -3.82
CA GLY A 59 14.89 0.62 -2.99
C GLY A 59 14.82 2.12 -3.26
N VAL A 60 13.73 2.73 -2.80
CA VAL A 60 13.61 4.16 -2.54
C VAL A 60 13.29 4.34 -1.06
N LEU A 61 14.12 5.11 -0.37
CA LEU A 61 13.89 5.59 1.00
C LEU A 61 13.50 7.06 0.94
N ALA A 62 12.28 7.38 1.31
CA ALA A 62 11.78 8.76 1.45
C ALA A 62 11.91 9.21 2.91
N LEU A 63 12.69 10.26 3.16
CA LEU A 63 12.99 10.81 4.49
C LEU A 63 12.24 12.14 4.73
N PRO A 64 11.67 12.37 5.92
CA PRO A 64 11.05 13.65 6.26
C PRO A 64 12.06 14.80 6.33
N ARG A 65 11.67 16.00 5.89
CA ARG A 65 12.47 17.24 6.01
C ARG A 65 12.21 18.01 7.31
N ASP A 66 11.97 17.30 8.41
CA ASP A 66 11.55 17.90 9.68
C ASP A 66 12.68 18.12 10.70
N GLY A 67 13.93 17.88 10.29
CA GLY A 67 15.12 18.09 11.10
C GLY A 67 15.34 17.07 12.23
N ARG A 68 14.49 16.05 12.36
CA ARG A 68 14.73 14.96 13.33
C ARG A 68 15.96 14.14 12.92
N LYS A 69 16.68 13.63 13.92
CA LYS A 69 17.83 12.73 13.69
C LYS A 69 17.41 11.31 13.35
N GLN A 70 16.27 10.86 13.87
CA GLN A 70 15.73 9.53 13.68
C GLN A 70 14.24 9.62 13.36
N HIS A 71 13.82 8.85 12.37
CA HIS A 71 12.42 8.77 11.95
C HIS A 71 11.89 7.36 12.21
N GLY A 72 10.59 7.23 12.51
CA GLY A 72 9.96 5.93 12.35
C GLY A 72 9.99 5.50 10.88
N LEU A 73 9.67 4.25 10.57
CA LEU A 73 9.67 3.77 9.19
C LEU A 73 8.36 3.05 8.85
N VAL A 74 7.80 3.36 7.69
CA VAL A 74 6.74 2.59 7.04
C VAL A 74 7.33 1.83 5.87
N VAL A 75 7.29 0.49 5.92
CA VAL A 75 7.76 -0.38 4.83
C VAL A 75 6.59 -0.78 3.94
N TYR A 76 6.65 -0.45 2.66
CA TYR A 76 5.59 -0.65 1.67
C TYR A 76 5.71 -2.02 1.00
N ILE A 77 4.62 -2.78 1.05
CA ILE A 77 4.47 -4.07 0.39
C ILE A 77 3.44 -3.93 -0.73
N HIS A 78 3.90 -4.08 -1.97
CA HIS A 78 3.07 -3.89 -3.16
C HIS A 78 1.93 -4.92 -3.28
N GLY A 79 0.93 -4.61 -4.12
CA GLY A 79 -0.11 -5.55 -4.54
C GLY A 79 0.38 -6.58 -5.56
N ASP A 80 -0.51 -7.05 -6.42
CA ASP A 80 -0.17 -7.87 -7.60
C ASP A 80 0.34 -6.97 -8.75
N GLY A 81 1.01 -7.53 -9.76
CA GLY A 81 1.45 -6.79 -10.96
C GLY A 81 2.88 -6.22 -10.90
N PRO A 82 3.41 -5.73 -12.03
CA PRO A 82 4.75 -5.16 -12.11
C PRO A 82 4.77 -3.73 -11.52
N VAL A 83 5.34 -3.55 -10.33
CA VAL A 83 5.33 -2.28 -9.60
C VAL A 83 6.76 -1.88 -9.26
N ASP A 84 7.14 -0.63 -9.58
CA ASP A 84 8.42 -0.04 -9.19
C ASP A 84 8.36 0.49 -7.74
N ALA A 85 9.50 0.91 -7.19
CA ALA A 85 9.60 1.37 -5.81
C ALA A 85 8.65 2.54 -5.50
N THR A 86 8.34 3.39 -6.48
CA THR A 86 7.51 4.59 -6.29
C THR A 86 6.04 4.38 -6.66
N HIS A 87 5.70 3.23 -7.25
CA HIS A 87 4.42 2.97 -7.90
C HIS A 87 4.08 4.05 -8.93
N ASP A 88 5.01 4.33 -9.84
CA ASP A 88 4.96 5.42 -10.83
C ASP A 88 4.70 6.80 -10.19
N GLY A 89 5.24 7.01 -8.98
CA GLY A 89 5.03 8.21 -8.17
C GLY A 89 3.71 8.23 -7.37
N GLY A 90 2.83 7.24 -7.54
CA GLY A 90 1.56 7.12 -6.83
C GLY A 90 1.70 6.98 -5.31
N TYR A 91 2.87 6.52 -4.82
CA TYR A 91 3.14 6.48 -3.38
C TYR A 91 3.54 7.82 -2.77
N ARG A 92 3.93 8.83 -3.56
CA ARG A 92 4.48 10.08 -3.00
C ARG A 92 3.52 10.85 -2.09
N PRO A 93 2.20 10.97 -2.38
CA PRO A 93 1.27 11.60 -1.43
C PRO A 93 1.13 10.82 -0.12
N LEU A 94 1.20 9.48 -0.17
CA LEU A 94 1.17 8.62 1.02
C LEU A 94 2.45 8.78 1.85
N TRP A 95 3.60 8.80 1.19
CA TRP A 95 4.90 9.03 1.84
C TRP A 95 4.98 10.40 2.48
N GLU A 96 4.44 11.44 1.84
CA GLU A 96 4.36 12.78 2.44
C GLU A 96 3.44 12.78 3.67
N ALA A 97 2.31 12.06 3.64
CA ALA A 97 1.45 11.93 4.82
C ALA A 97 2.17 11.24 5.98
N ASN A 98 2.99 10.21 5.70
CA ASN A 98 3.85 9.55 6.67
C ASN A 98 4.94 10.51 7.20
N ALA A 99 5.56 11.28 6.31
CA ALA A 99 6.61 12.23 6.66
C ALA A 99 6.10 13.30 7.61
N LYS A 100 4.89 13.82 7.38
CA LYS A 100 4.19 14.74 8.29
C LYS A 100 3.91 14.12 9.67
N ALA A 101 3.84 12.79 9.79
CA ALA A 101 3.75 12.07 11.06
C ALA A 101 5.12 11.72 11.68
N GLY A 102 6.23 12.10 11.04
CA GLY A 102 7.59 11.78 11.48
C GLY A 102 8.06 10.37 11.12
N TYR A 103 7.52 9.81 10.05
CA TYR A 103 7.92 8.50 9.51
C TYR A 103 8.54 8.64 8.12
N ALA A 104 9.71 8.05 7.94
CA ALA A 104 10.25 7.71 6.64
C ALA A 104 9.40 6.63 5.97
N SER A 105 9.54 6.48 4.65
CA SER A 105 8.90 5.41 3.89
C SER A 105 9.92 4.66 3.04
N LEU A 106 9.85 3.33 3.04
CA LEU A 106 10.74 2.47 2.26
C LEU A 106 9.93 1.54 1.37
N SER A 107 10.34 1.44 0.11
CA SER A 107 9.77 0.56 -0.91
C SER A 107 10.88 0.13 -1.87
N TRP A 108 10.66 -0.89 -2.71
CA TRP A 108 11.65 -1.35 -3.68
C TRP A 108 11.03 -1.83 -4.98
N ASP A 109 11.79 -1.73 -6.07
CA ASP A 109 11.39 -2.24 -7.35
C ASP A 109 11.17 -3.76 -7.24
N LYS A 110 10.01 -4.26 -7.66
CA LYS A 110 9.80 -5.70 -7.73
C LYS A 110 10.83 -6.35 -8.67
N PRO A 111 11.20 -7.62 -8.45
CA PRO A 111 12.10 -8.32 -9.39
C PRO A 111 11.58 -8.24 -10.83
N GLY A 112 12.47 -7.88 -11.76
CA GLY A 112 12.14 -7.69 -13.18
C GLY A 112 11.52 -6.33 -13.54
N VAL A 113 11.31 -5.44 -12.56
CA VAL A 113 10.72 -4.10 -12.78
C VAL A 113 11.78 -3.02 -12.62
N ALA A 114 11.71 -1.96 -13.43
CA ALA A 114 12.64 -0.82 -13.39
C ALA A 114 14.14 -1.19 -13.41
N GLY A 115 14.48 -2.34 -14.02
CA GLY A 115 15.85 -2.84 -14.11
C GLY A 115 16.32 -3.65 -12.89
N ALA A 116 15.45 -3.94 -11.92
CA ALA A 116 15.75 -4.87 -10.84
C ALA A 116 15.93 -6.31 -11.38
N PRO A 117 16.94 -7.06 -10.89
CA PRO A 117 17.16 -8.43 -11.33
C PRO A 117 16.03 -9.38 -10.88
N GLY A 118 15.87 -10.49 -11.60
CA GLY A 118 14.87 -11.53 -11.29
C GLY A 118 13.53 -11.29 -11.96
N ASP A 119 12.49 -11.95 -11.46
CA ASP A 119 11.12 -11.88 -11.97
C ASP A 119 10.12 -12.08 -10.83
N TRP A 120 9.21 -11.13 -10.65
CA TRP A 120 8.19 -11.17 -9.61
C TRP A 120 7.17 -12.30 -9.83
N LEU A 121 6.96 -12.76 -11.06
CA LEU A 121 6.13 -13.93 -11.36
C LEU A 121 6.76 -15.23 -10.84
N ALA A 122 8.06 -15.21 -10.54
CA ALA A 122 8.75 -16.33 -9.92
C ALA A 122 8.68 -16.32 -8.38
N GLN A 123 7.98 -15.36 -7.74
CA GLN A 123 7.91 -15.26 -6.28
C GLN A 123 6.70 -15.99 -5.68
N SER A 124 6.90 -16.61 -4.52
CA SER A 124 5.83 -16.97 -3.59
C SER A 124 5.51 -15.83 -2.61
N MET A 125 4.38 -15.90 -1.91
CA MET A 125 4.07 -14.95 -0.83
C MET A 125 5.11 -15.00 0.32
N ASP A 126 5.74 -16.15 0.56
CA ASP A 126 6.80 -16.29 1.56
C ASP A 126 8.12 -15.66 1.12
N ASP A 127 8.46 -15.73 -0.18
CA ASP A 127 9.63 -15.03 -0.75
C ASP A 127 9.47 -13.52 -0.58
N ARG A 128 8.29 -12.99 -0.90
CA ARG A 128 7.96 -11.57 -0.72
C ARG A 128 8.05 -11.14 0.75
N ALA A 129 7.63 -12.01 1.68
CA ALA A 129 7.76 -11.75 3.11
C ALA A 129 9.23 -11.78 3.59
N ALA A 130 10.07 -12.62 2.99
CA ALA A 130 11.50 -12.67 3.29
C ALA A 130 12.24 -11.40 2.81
N GLU A 131 11.90 -10.90 1.62
CA GLU A 131 12.42 -9.62 1.12
C GLU A 131 12.08 -8.46 2.06
N ALA A 132 10.82 -8.38 2.49
CA ALA A 132 10.38 -7.35 3.44
C ALA A 132 11.09 -7.46 4.79
N ALA A 133 11.28 -8.67 5.32
CA ALA A 133 12.03 -8.88 6.55
C ALA A 133 13.50 -8.45 6.40
N ALA A 134 14.11 -8.68 5.24
CA ALA A 134 15.48 -8.22 4.95
C ALA A 134 15.55 -6.69 4.82
N ALA A 135 14.56 -6.05 4.20
CA ALA A 135 14.45 -4.59 4.14
C ALA A 135 14.32 -3.96 5.53
N ILE A 136 13.52 -4.56 6.42
CA ILE A 136 13.41 -4.16 7.83
C ILE A 136 14.75 -4.34 8.57
N ALA A 137 15.42 -5.48 8.38
CA ALA A 137 16.70 -5.74 9.01
C ALA A 137 17.76 -4.71 8.58
N TRP A 138 17.82 -4.39 7.28
CA TRP A 138 18.68 -3.33 6.75
C TRP A 138 18.31 -1.95 7.32
N ALA A 139 17.03 -1.63 7.41
CA ALA A 139 16.58 -0.34 7.95
C ALA A 139 17.01 -0.16 9.41
N ARG A 140 16.97 -1.23 10.22
CA ARG A 140 17.42 -1.22 11.62
C ARG A 140 18.92 -0.96 11.78
N THR A 141 19.74 -1.15 10.75
CA THR A 141 21.17 -0.83 10.83
C THR A 141 21.47 0.63 10.56
N ARG A 142 20.47 1.44 10.16
CA ARG A 142 20.67 2.83 9.81
C ARG A 142 20.57 3.76 11.03
N PRO A 143 21.45 4.75 11.15
CA PRO A 143 21.42 5.69 12.28
C PRO A 143 20.26 6.69 12.21
N ASP A 144 19.69 6.93 11.03
CA ASP A 144 18.59 7.87 10.77
C ASP A 144 17.18 7.23 10.88
N ILE A 145 17.10 5.94 11.20
CA ILE A 145 15.86 5.20 11.43
C ILE A 145 15.76 4.75 12.88
N ASP A 146 14.61 4.98 13.51
CA ASP A 146 14.25 4.42 14.80
C ASP A 146 13.77 2.97 14.60
N GLY A 147 14.65 2.02 14.92
CA GLY A 147 14.40 0.59 14.75
C GLY A 147 13.23 0.01 15.56
N ASP A 148 12.78 0.74 16.59
CA ASP A 148 11.65 0.40 17.45
C ASP A 148 10.33 0.98 16.92
N ARG A 149 10.35 1.78 15.85
CA ARG A 149 9.18 2.42 15.23
C ARG A 149 9.05 2.06 13.75
N ILE A 150 9.29 0.80 13.42
CA ILE A 150 9.11 0.25 12.07
C ILE A 150 7.76 -0.45 11.98
N GLY A 151 6.93 -0.08 11.01
CA GLY A 151 5.68 -0.74 10.70
C GLY A 151 5.52 -1.02 9.20
N LEU A 152 4.39 -1.61 8.84
CA LEU A 152 4.09 -2.04 7.47
C LEU A 152 2.95 -1.23 6.87
N TRP A 153 3.02 -1.00 5.57
CA TRP A 153 1.89 -0.61 4.74
C TRP A 153 1.76 -1.62 3.61
N GLY A 154 0.56 -2.12 3.31
CA GLY A 154 0.38 -3.04 2.20
C GLY A 154 -1.04 -3.03 1.66
N ALA A 155 -1.16 -3.19 0.34
CA ALA A 155 -2.43 -3.19 -0.36
C ALA A 155 -2.74 -4.49 -1.10
N SER A 156 -4.02 -4.84 -1.21
CA SER A 156 -4.49 -5.94 -2.07
C SER A 156 -3.81 -7.29 -1.75
N GLN A 157 -3.12 -7.91 -2.72
CA GLN A 157 -2.31 -9.12 -2.57
C GLN A 157 -1.31 -9.07 -1.38
N ALA A 158 -0.89 -7.88 -0.95
CA ALA A 158 -0.05 -7.74 0.25
C ALA A 158 -0.74 -8.27 1.53
N GLY A 159 -2.06 -8.40 1.55
CA GLY A 159 -2.82 -9.00 2.65
C GLY A 159 -2.32 -10.41 3.05
N TRP A 160 -1.82 -11.19 2.09
CA TRP A 160 -1.20 -12.50 2.36
C TRP A 160 0.23 -12.39 2.91
N VAL A 161 0.92 -11.28 2.63
CA VAL A 161 2.34 -11.07 2.94
C VAL A 161 2.51 -10.40 4.30
N LEU A 162 1.71 -9.38 4.61
CA LEU A 162 1.76 -8.61 5.87
C LEU A 162 1.89 -9.47 7.13
N PRO A 163 0.99 -10.45 7.39
CA PRO A 163 1.10 -11.28 8.58
C PRO A 163 2.33 -12.21 8.57
N LYS A 164 2.78 -12.65 7.38
CA LYS A 164 4.00 -13.45 7.24
C LYS A 164 5.26 -12.66 7.60
N VAL A 165 5.29 -11.36 7.28
CA VAL A 165 6.38 -10.47 7.70
C VAL A 165 6.42 -10.33 9.21
N ALA A 166 5.26 -10.04 9.84
CA ALA A 166 5.16 -9.90 11.29
C ALA A 166 5.53 -11.20 12.05
N ALA A 167 5.31 -12.38 11.44
CA ALA A 167 5.75 -13.65 11.99
C ALA A 167 7.29 -13.86 11.91
N LYS A 168 7.97 -13.17 10.98
CA LYS A 168 9.42 -13.30 10.76
C LYS A 168 10.23 -12.25 11.51
N THR A 169 9.69 -11.05 11.71
CA THR A 169 10.39 -9.95 12.39
C THR A 169 9.39 -9.06 13.14
N PRO A 170 9.74 -8.52 14.32
CA PRO A 170 8.86 -7.60 15.04
C PRO A 170 8.53 -6.36 14.22
N VAL A 171 7.26 -5.94 14.23
CA VAL A 171 6.79 -4.67 13.64
C VAL A 171 5.87 -3.97 14.64
N SER A 172 5.84 -2.65 14.59
CA SER A 172 5.18 -1.80 15.59
C SER A 172 3.74 -1.48 15.25
N PHE A 173 3.36 -1.58 13.98
CA PHE A 173 2.01 -1.36 13.48
C PHE A 173 1.89 -1.90 12.04
N VAL A 174 0.65 -2.03 11.58
CA VAL A 174 0.32 -2.36 10.18
C VAL A 174 -0.79 -1.43 9.67
N ILE A 175 -0.62 -0.91 8.47
CA ILE A 175 -1.67 -0.24 7.68
C ILE A 175 -2.01 -1.17 6.52
N ALA A 176 -3.19 -1.79 6.57
CA ALA A 176 -3.65 -2.76 5.59
C ALA A 176 -4.76 -2.12 4.73
N VAL A 177 -4.48 -1.97 3.44
CA VAL A 177 -5.32 -1.20 2.50
C VAL A 177 -6.03 -2.15 1.54
N SER A 178 -7.34 -2.33 1.70
CA SER A 178 -8.11 -3.36 0.99
C SER A 178 -7.34 -4.70 0.88
N PRO A 179 -6.90 -5.31 2.00
CA PRO A 179 -6.07 -6.50 1.97
C PRO A 179 -6.88 -7.75 1.58
N ALA A 180 -6.34 -8.60 0.71
CA ALA A 180 -6.95 -9.88 0.38
C ALA A 180 -6.75 -10.92 1.51
N ILE A 181 -7.76 -11.79 1.72
CA ILE A 181 -7.71 -12.87 2.73
C ILE A 181 -7.44 -14.24 2.10
N ASN A 182 -8.30 -14.73 1.22
CA ASN A 182 -8.19 -16.05 0.61
C ASN A 182 -8.20 -15.92 -0.91
N TRP A 183 -7.16 -16.41 -1.58
CA TRP A 183 -6.97 -16.26 -3.03
C TRP A 183 -8.16 -16.75 -3.86
N LEU A 184 -8.71 -17.91 -3.53
CA LEU A 184 -9.80 -18.52 -4.32
C LEU A 184 -11.14 -17.81 -4.10
N GLN A 185 -11.42 -17.38 -2.86
CA GLN A 185 -12.62 -16.59 -2.56
C GLN A 185 -12.52 -15.22 -3.23
N GLN A 186 -11.38 -14.56 -3.09
CA GLN A 186 -11.05 -13.30 -3.73
C GLN A 186 -11.26 -13.37 -5.25
N GLY A 187 -10.67 -14.36 -5.92
CA GLY A 187 -10.82 -14.52 -7.37
C GLY A 187 -12.25 -14.84 -7.80
N ARG A 188 -13.08 -15.43 -6.92
CA ARG A 188 -14.52 -15.62 -7.22
C ARG A 188 -15.27 -14.30 -7.08
N TYR A 189 -14.98 -13.55 -6.02
CA TYR A 189 -15.59 -12.25 -5.77
C TYR A 189 -15.29 -11.29 -6.93
N ASN A 190 -14.02 -11.13 -7.28
CA ASN A 190 -13.58 -10.21 -8.33
C ASN A 190 -14.27 -10.48 -9.67
N LEU A 191 -14.27 -11.74 -10.12
CA LEU A 191 -14.98 -12.13 -11.34
C LEU A 191 -16.46 -11.74 -11.31
N LEU A 192 -17.17 -12.03 -10.22
CA LEU A 192 -18.60 -11.76 -10.11
C LEU A 192 -18.88 -10.25 -9.94
N ALA A 193 -18.00 -9.52 -9.27
CA ALA A 193 -18.11 -8.08 -9.09
C ALA A 193 -17.93 -7.34 -10.43
N GLU A 194 -16.91 -7.71 -11.21
CA GLU A 194 -16.67 -7.17 -12.55
C GLU A 194 -17.84 -7.44 -13.49
N LEU A 195 -18.28 -8.70 -13.60
CA LEU A 195 -19.41 -9.08 -14.46
C LEU A 195 -20.71 -8.33 -14.09
N ARG A 196 -20.97 -8.13 -12.79
CA ARG A 196 -22.12 -7.32 -12.34
C ARG A 196 -21.94 -5.84 -12.69
N SER A 197 -20.73 -5.30 -12.53
CA SER A 197 -20.44 -3.90 -12.86
C SER A 197 -20.60 -3.61 -14.36
N GLU A 198 -20.35 -4.61 -15.21
CA GLU A 198 -20.55 -4.57 -16.66
C GLU A 198 -22.01 -4.81 -17.09
N GLY A 199 -22.89 -5.17 -16.17
CA GLY A 199 -24.28 -5.55 -16.51
C GLY A 199 -24.38 -6.86 -17.29
N ALA A 200 -23.47 -7.81 -17.07
CA ALA A 200 -23.45 -9.11 -17.75
C ALA A 200 -24.76 -9.90 -17.55
N SER A 201 -25.18 -10.63 -18.59
CA SER A 201 -26.34 -11.53 -18.52
C SER A 201 -26.08 -12.71 -17.58
N ALA A 202 -27.15 -13.35 -17.10
CA ALA A 202 -27.06 -14.57 -16.28
C ALA A 202 -26.27 -15.68 -16.99
N GLU A 203 -26.48 -15.84 -18.30
CA GLU A 203 -25.77 -16.81 -19.14
C GLU A 203 -24.26 -16.52 -19.18
N ARG A 204 -23.85 -15.26 -19.34
CA ARG A 204 -22.43 -14.87 -19.30
C ARG A 204 -21.83 -15.12 -17.93
N ILE A 205 -22.56 -14.81 -16.85
CA ILE A 205 -22.12 -15.07 -15.47
C ILE A 205 -21.90 -16.57 -15.25
N GLU A 206 -22.80 -17.43 -15.72
CA GLU A 206 -22.68 -18.88 -15.62
C GLU A 206 -21.48 -19.41 -16.41
N ALA A 207 -21.33 -18.97 -17.67
CA ALA A 207 -20.23 -19.38 -18.54
C ALA A 207 -18.85 -19.02 -17.96
N GLU A 208 -18.66 -17.78 -17.53
CA GLU A 208 -17.40 -17.33 -16.92
C GLU A 208 -17.16 -18.00 -15.55
N THR A 209 -18.23 -18.28 -14.81
CA THR A 209 -18.13 -19.03 -13.55
C THR A 209 -17.61 -20.44 -13.79
N ALA A 210 -18.15 -21.14 -14.80
CA ALA A 210 -17.73 -22.48 -15.20
C ALA A 210 -16.29 -22.50 -15.75
N LYS A 211 -15.89 -21.47 -16.49
CA LYS A 211 -14.50 -21.26 -16.95
C LYS A 211 -13.55 -21.13 -15.75
N SER A 212 -13.87 -20.28 -14.78
CA SER A 212 -13.10 -20.13 -13.54
C SER A 212 -13.02 -21.44 -12.73
N ASP A 213 -14.11 -22.20 -12.64
CA ASP A 213 -14.10 -23.51 -11.95
C ASP A 213 -13.24 -24.55 -12.66
N ARG A 214 -13.17 -24.50 -14.00
CA ARG A 214 -12.26 -25.33 -14.80
C ARG A 214 -10.81 -24.97 -14.48
N THR A 215 -10.47 -23.69 -14.46
CA THR A 215 -9.16 -23.20 -14.05
C THR A 215 -8.78 -23.69 -12.65
N ARG A 216 -9.69 -23.62 -11.68
CA ARG A 216 -9.45 -24.13 -10.31
C ARG A 216 -9.20 -25.63 -10.26
N ARG A 217 -9.91 -26.43 -11.07
CA ARG A 217 -9.66 -27.89 -11.17
C ARG A 217 -8.27 -28.17 -11.72
N LEU A 218 -7.82 -27.40 -12.71
CA LEU A 218 -6.47 -27.52 -13.30
C LEU A 218 -5.38 -27.18 -12.29
N LEU A 219 -5.56 -26.09 -11.53
CA LEU A 219 -4.64 -25.71 -10.44
C LEU A 219 -4.53 -26.80 -9.37
N ARG A 220 -5.67 -27.38 -8.94
CA ARG A 220 -5.70 -28.44 -7.92
C ARG A 220 -5.00 -29.73 -8.32
N ARG A 221 -4.94 -30.04 -9.62
CA ARG A 221 -4.23 -31.23 -10.13
C ARG A 221 -2.80 -30.93 -10.57
N HIS A 222 -2.31 -29.71 -10.35
CA HIS A 222 -0.98 -29.25 -10.79
C HIS A 222 -0.79 -29.36 -12.32
N ALA A 223 -1.81 -28.96 -13.09
CA ALA A 223 -1.74 -28.97 -14.55
C ALA A 223 -0.61 -28.07 -15.09
N THR A 224 0.04 -28.50 -16.17
CA THR A 224 1.00 -27.64 -16.89
C THR A 224 0.28 -26.51 -17.63
N PHE A 225 1.03 -25.52 -18.10
CA PHE A 225 0.46 -24.44 -18.91
C PHE A 225 -0.15 -24.97 -20.22
N GLU A 226 0.48 -25.95 -20.86
CA GLU A 226 -0.03 -26.57 -22.10
C GLU A 226 -1.35 -27.31 -21.86
N GLU A 227 -1.48 -27.99 -20.71
CA GLU A 227 -2.75 -28.61 -20.31
C GLU A 227 -3.84 -27.57 -20.05
N TYR A 228 -3.47 -26.44 -19.44
CA TYR A 228 -4.38 -25.30 -19.27
C TYR A 228 -4.86 -24.80 -20.63
N VAL A 229 -3.96 -24.44 -21.55
CA VAL A 229 -4.31 -23.94 -22.89
C VAL A 229 -5.24 -24.92 -23.63
N ARG A 230 -4.93 -26.22 -23.58
CA ARG A 230 -5.79 -27.26 -24.20
C ARG A 230 -7.17 -27.29 -23.57
N ALA A 231 -7.27 -27.20 -22.24
CA ALA A 231 -8.54 -27.22 -21.53
C ALA A 231 -9.39 -25.96 -21.76
N MET A 232 -8.78 -24.87 -22.19
CA MET A 232 -9.43 -23.59 -22.54
C MET A 232 -9.75 -23.47 -24.03
N GLY A 233 -9.60 -24.55 -24.82
CA GLY A 233 -9.93 -24.57 -26.25
C GLY A 233 -8.82 -24.08 -27.17
N GLY A 234 -7.57 -24.02 -26.68
CA GLY A 234 -6.41 -23.57 -27.46
C GLY A 234 -6.11 -22.08 -27.32
N ASP A 235 -6.99 -21.32 -26.67
CA ASP A 235 -6.80 -19.91 -26.36
C ASP A 235 -6.58 -19.72 -24.85
N ALA A 236 -5.48 -19.07 -24.49
CA ALA A 236 -5.10 -18.80 -23.11
C ALA A 236 -5.76 -17.54 -22.54
N ASP A 237 -6.43 -16.74 -23.37
CA ASP A 237 -7.09 -15.49 -23.00
C ASP A 237 -6.12 -14.53 -22.27
N GLY A 238 -4.95 -14.32 -22.87
CA GLY A 238 -3.88 -13.49 -22.31
C GLY A 238 -3.06 -14.13 -21.17
N MET A 239 -3.43 -15.31 -20.66
CA MET A 239 -2.61 -16.04 -19.68
C MET A 239 -1.28 -16.47 -20.31
N THR A 240 -0.16 -16.08 -19.69
CA THR A 240 1.18 -16.54 -20.08
C THR A 240 1.63 -17.73 -19.23
N ALA A 241 2.67 -18.45 -19.68
CA ALA A 241 3.26 -19.55 -18.91
C ALA A 241 3.78 -19.08 -17.54
N ASP A 242 4.46 -17.93 -17.49
CA ASP A 242 4.99 -17.36 -16.26
C ASP A 242 3.85 -16.96 -15.30
N ARG A 243 2.78 -16.36 -15.83
CA ARG A 243 1.60 -16.02 -15.01
C ARG A 243 0.88 -17.25 -14.51
N TRP A 244 0.75 -18.30 -15.32
CA TRP A 244 0.23 -19.59 -14.88
C TRP A 244 1.09 -20.20 -13.77
N GLY A 245 2.41 -20.13 -13.91
CA GLY A 245 3.36 -20.58 -12.90
C GLY A 245 3.22 -19.83 -11.58
N PHE A 246 3.12 -18.50 -11.64
CA PHE A 246 2.86 -17.65 -10.48
C PHE A 246 1.57 -18.01 -9.75
N ILE A 247 0.45 -18.16 -10.50
CA ILE A 247 -0.84 -18.54 -9.93
C ILE A 247 -0.78 -19.95 -9.35
N SER A 248 -0.22 -20.91 -10.08
CA SER A 248 -0.08 -22.31 -9.65
C SER A 248 0.70 -22.44 -8.34
N ARG A 249 1.68 -21.57 -8.11
CA ARG A 249 2.44 -21.51 -6.86
C ARG A 249 1.65 -20.91 -5.70
N ASN A 250 0.80 -19.91 -5.97
CA ASN A 250 0.23 -19.05 -4.93
C ASN A 250 -1.28 -19.22 -4.70
N TYR A 251 -2.01 -19.97 -5.54
CA TYR A 251 -3.48 -20.01 -5.50
C TYR A 251 -4.08 -20.54 -4.18
N THR A 252 -3.26 -21.18 -3.34
CA THR A 252 -3.65 -21.67 -2.01
C THR A 252 -3.43 -20.65 -0.89
N ALA A 253 -2.95 -19.44 -1.20
CA ALA A 253 -2.71 -18.40 -0.22
C ALA A 253 -3.99 -18.03 0.56
N ASP A 254 -3.88 -18.09 1.88
CA ASP A 254 -4.95 -17.77 2.82
C ASP A 254 -4.36 -17.16 4.10
N ALA A 255 -4.63 -15.88 4.31
CA ALA A 255 -4.13 -15.11 5.44
C ALA A 255 -4.86 -15.43 6.76
N THR A 256 -5.99 -16.14 6.75
CA THR A 256 -6.87 -16.32 7.92
C THR A 256 -6.11 -16.86 9.14
N ARG A 257 -5.18 -17.79 8.92
CA ARG A 257 -4.36 -18.35 10.01
C ARG A 257 -3.20 -17.43 10.38
N ASP A 258 -2.55 -16.86 9.37
CA ASP A 258 -1.35 -16.03 9.51
C ASP A 258 -1.66 -14.71 10.22
N LEU A 259 -2.89 -14.16 10.06
CA LEU A 259 -3.35 -12.96 10.75
C LEU A 259 -3.16 -13.02 12.27
N ARG A 260 -3.10 -14.19 12.89
CA ARG A 260 -2.80 -14.33 14.33
C ARG A 260 -1.44 -13.73 14.70
N ALA A 261 -0.48 -13.65 13.77
CA ALA A 261 0.81 -12.99 13.98
C ALA A 261 0.68 -11.47 14.19
N LEU A 262 -0.46 -10.87 13.83
CA LEU A 262 -0.75 -9.44 14.05
C LEU A 262 -1.46 -9.17 15.39
N ARG A 263 -1.73 -10.20 16.20
CA ARG A 263 -2.39 -9.99 17.50
C ARG A 263 -1.50 -9.16 18.44
N GLY A 264 -2.08 -8.12 19.03
CA GLY A 264 -1.37 -7.18 19.89
C GLY A 264 -0.56 -6.11 19.14
N ILE A 265 -0.47 -6.20 17.81
CA ILE A 265 0.11 -5.16 16.95
C ILE A 265 -1.03 -4.22 16.54
N PRO A 266 -0.90 -2.89 16.70
CA PRO A 266 -1.85 -1.94 16.15
C PRO A 266 -2.03 -2.11 14.63
N VAL A 267 -3.28 -2.27 14.18
CA VAL A 267 -3.65 -2.43 12.78
C VAL A 267 -4.67 -1.36 12.40
N LEU A 268 -4.35 -0.57 11.37
CA LEU A 268 -5.34 0.22 10.64
C LEU A 268 -5.78 -0.58 9.41
N LEU A 269 -7.03 -1.00 9.39
CA LEU A 269 -7.67 -1.63 8.24
C LEU A 269 -8.48 -0.58 7.48
N THR A 270 -8.06 -0.23 6.27
CA THR A 270 -8.80 0.70 5.41
C THR A 270 -9.48 -0.06 4.28
N LEU A 271 -10.77 0.21 4.07
CA LEU A 271 -11.64 -0.55 3.18
C LEU A 271 -12.37 0.39 2.22
N ALA A 272 -12.31 0.07 0.92
CA ALA A 272 -13.11 0.74 -0.10
C ALA A 272 -14.51 0.09 -0.23
N ASP A 273 -15.57 0.90 -0.21
CA ASP A 273 -16.94 0.38 -0.37
C ASP A 273 -17.30 0.06 -1.83
N HIS A 274 -16.53 0.55 -2.80
CA HIS A 274 -16.68 0.22 -4.22
C HIS A 274 -15.52 -0.61 -4.78
N ASP A 275 -14.88 -1.40 -3.92
CA ASP A 275 -13.83 -2.33 -4.31
C ASP A 275 -14.40 -3.48 -5.16
N LEU A 276 -13.91 -3.63 -6.39
CA LEU A 276 -14.28 -4.74 -7.28
C LEU A 276 -13.28 -5.90 -7.22
N ASN A 277 -12.16 -5.72 -6.53
CA ASN A 277 -11.11 -6.73 -6.45
C ASN A 277 -11.26 -7.54 -5.17
N VAL A 278 -11.51 -6.87 -4.04
CA VAL A 278 -11.59 -7.46 -2.69
C VAL A 278 -13.00 -7.39 -2.12
N ASP A 279 -13.47 -8.52 -1.56
CA ASP A 279 -14.64 -8.52 -0.70
C ASP A 279 -14.30 -7.84 0.63
N THR A 280 -14.51 -6.53 0.71
CA THR A 280 -14.16 -5.73 1.90
C THR A 280 -15.04 -6.07 3.10
N ALA A 281 -16.26 -6.58 2.89
CA ALA A 281 -17.13 -7.05 3.97
C ALA A 281 -16.64 -8.38 4.55
N ASP A 282 -16.20 -9.31 3.70
CA ASP A 282 -15.53 -10.55 4.12
C ASP A 282 -14.24 -10.26 4.88
N THR A 283 -13.42 -9.36 4.31
CA THR A 283 -12.15 -8.92 4.88
C THR A 283 -12.35 -8.34 6.28
N GLU A 284 -13.27 -7.39 6.47
CA GLU A 284 -13.58 -6.82 7.78
C GLU A 284 -13.99 -7.90 8.77
N ARG A 285 -14.90 -8.80 8.36
CA ARG A 285 -15.40 -9.87 9.22
C ARG A 285 -14.27 -10.79 9.70
N VAL A 286 -13.34 -11.14 8.82
CA VAL A 286 -12.18 -11.99 9.15
C VAL A 286 -11.21 -11.25 10.07
N TYR A 287 -10.84 -10.00 9.75
CA TYR A 287 -9.94 -9.21 10.58
C TYR A 287 -10.49 -9.03 12.00
N ARG A 288 -11.76 -8.62 12.13
CA ARG A 288 -12.44 -8.50 13.42
C ARG A 288 -12.42 -9.80 14.20
N LYS A 289 -12.82 -10.91 13.56
CA LYS A 289 -12.83 -12.23 14.18
C LYS A 289 -11.46 -12.66 14.70
N VAL A 290 -10.37 -12.34 14.00
CA VAL A 290 -9.02 -12.80 14.36
C VAL A 290 -8.31 -11.86 15.33
N LEU A 291 -8.55 -10.54 15.24
CA LEU A 291 -7.78 -9.49 15.91
C LEU A 291 -8.53 -8.71 17.01
N ASP A 292 -9.87 -8.70 17.05
CA ASP A 292 -10.62 -7.88 18.02
C ASP A 292 -10.42 -8.34 19.47
N ALA A 293 -9.92 -9.56 19.70
CA ALA A 293 -9.64 -10.11 21.03
C ALA A 293 -8.57 -9.34 21.85
N GLY A 294 -8.00 -8.24 21.33
CA GLY A 294 -7.01 -7.40 22.03
C GLY A 294 -7.08 -5.89 21.73
N GLY A 295 -8.15 -5.38 21.11
CA GLY A 295 -8.39 -3.94 20.94
C GLY A 295 -7.42 -3.16 20.04
N ALA A 296 -6.57 -3.86 19.28
CA ALA A 296 -5.54 -3.23 18.45
C ALA A 296 -5.97 -2.94 17.01
N LEU A 297 -7.20 -3.31 16.62
CA LEU A 297 -7.74 -3.10 15.27
C LEU A 297 -8.58 -1.82 15.19
N THR A 298 -8.17 -0.89 14.34
CA THR A 298 -8.97 0.24 13.88
C THR A 298 -9.45 -0.07 12.47
N VAL A 299 -10.77 0.01 12.22
CA VAL A 299 -11.34 -0.21 10.89
C VAL A 299 -11.94 1.09 10.38
N GLU A 300 -11.61 1.44 9.15
CA GLU A 300 -12.17 2.60 8.46
C GLU A 300 -12.66 2.24 7.07
N ARG A 301 -13.83 2.77 6.73
CA ARG A 301 -14.47 2.57 5.42
C ARG A 301 -14.53 3.89 4.67
N TYR A 302 -14.31 3.81 3.37
CA TYR A 302 -14.28 4.94 2.48
C TYR A 302 -15.36 4.77 1.40
N PRO A 303 -16.51 5.46 1.52
CA PRO A 303 -17.69 5.21 0.69
C PRO A 303 -17.47 5.52 -0.79
N ASP A 304 -16.69 6.57 -1.09
CA ASP A 304 -16.43 7.00 -2.47
C ASP A 304 -15.14 6.38 -3.06
N ALA A 305 -14.54 5.41 -2.37
CA ALA A 305 -13.29 4.80 -2.77
C ALA A 305 -13.50 3.53 -3.60
N ALA A 306 -12.64 3.35 -4.60
CA ALA A 306 -12.43 2.09 -5.29
C ALA A 306 -11.12 1.42 -4.79
N HIS A 307 -10.66 0.36 -5.46
CA HIS A 307 -9.75 -0.63 -4.86
C HIS A 307 -8.45 -0.04 -4.27
N SER A 308 -7.84 0.93 -4.93
CA SER A 308 -6.57 1.54 -4.47
C SER A 308 -6.78 2.67 -3.44
N LEU A 309 -7.96 2.77 -2.84
CA LEU A 309 -8.44 3.90 -2.04
C LEU A 309 -8.46 5.22 -2.85
N VAL A 310 -8.42 5.11 -4.18
CA VAL A 310 -8.61 6.22 -5.12
C VAL A 310 -10.10 6.49 -5.27
N LYS A 311 -10.48 7.75 -5.48
CA LYS A 311 -11.89 8.11 -5.71
C LYS A 311 -12.44 7.34 -6.90
N ARG A 312 -13.56 6.66 -6.72
CA ARG A 312 -14.23 5.85 -7.76
C ARG A 312 -14.46 6.64 -9.06
N SER A 313 -14.83 7.91 -8.95
CA SER A 313 -15.08 8.78 -10.09
C SER A 313 -13.84 9.06 -10.96
N LEU A 314 -12.64 8.86 -10.41
CA LEU A 314 -11.37 8.99 -11.12
C LEU A 314 -10.95 7.67 -11.78
N GLU A 315 -11.09 6.53 -11.09
CA GLU A 315 -10.74 5.22 -11.65
C GLU A 315 -11.59 4.85 -12.89
N GLN A 316 -12.80 5.39 -12.99
CA GLN A 316 -13.66 5.20 -14.17
C GLN A 316 -13.20 5.96 -15.43
N SER A 317 -12.12 6.75 -15.35
CA SER A 317 -11.63 7.53 -16.48
C SER A 317 -10.12 7.76 -16.41
N ASP A 318 -9.38 7.06 -17.27
CA ASP A 318 -7.91 7.19 -17.39
C ASP A 318 -7.46 8.63 -17.57
N LEU A 319 -8.19 9.42 -18.37
CA LEU A 319 -7.90 10.83 -18.58
C LEU A 319 -8.04 11.64 -17.28
N LYS A 320 -9.12 11.44 -16.52
CA LYS A 320 -9.32 12.15 -15.25
C LYS A 320 -8.29 11.72 -14.22
N LEU A 321 -7.98 10.42 -14.14
CA LEU A 321 -6.97 9.89 -13.25
C LEU A 321 -5.59 10.49 -13.57
N THR A 322 -5.20 10.50 -14.84
CA THR A 322 -3.94 11.08 -15.31
C THR A 322 -3.86 12.57 -15.01
N LEU A 323 -4.90 13.33 -15.33
CA LEU A 323 -4.94 14.77 -15.04
C LEU A 323 -4.87 15.04 -13.53
N MET A 324 -5.58 14.27 -12.72
CA MET A 324 -5.53 14.43 -11.26
C MET A 324 -4.15 14.07 -10.71
N ALA A 325 -3.52 13.00 -11.20
CA ALA A 325 -2.17 12.63 -10.81
C ALA A 325 -1.13 13.71 -11.16
N LEU A 326 -1.28 14.38 -12.31
CA LEU A 326 -0.38 15.44 -12.73
C LEU A 326 -0.60 16.75 -11.97
N PHE A 327 -1.85 17.19 -11.82
CA PHE A 327 -2.18 18.53 -11.34
C PHE A 327 -2.60 18.60 -9.87
N SER A 328 -2.98 17.48 -9.25
CA SER A 328 -3.35 17.44 -7.84
C SER A 328 -3.22 16.01 -7.27
N PRO A 329 -2.00 15.44 -7.23
CA PRO A 329 -1.79 14.04 -6.85
C PRO A 329 -2.28 13.71 -5.43
N ARG A 330 -2.28 14.69 -4.51
CA ARG A 330 -2.83 14.53 -3.15
C ARG A 330 -4.34 14.29 -3.13
N SER A 331 -5.06 14.69 -4.17
CA SER A 331 -6.52 14.60 -4.29
C SER A 331 -6.99 13.32 -4.99
N LEU A 332 -6.07 12.43 -5.38
CA LEU A 332 -6.37 11.13 -5.97
C LEU A 332 -7.16 10.24 -5.01
N PHE A 333 -6.77 10.26 -3.74
CA PHE A 333 -7.30 9.36 -2.72
C PHE A 333 -8.66 9.82 -2.20
N ALA A 334 -9.42 8.88 -1.67
CA ALA A 334 -10.68 9.14 -0.99
C ALA A 334 -10.50 10.12 0.16
N ASP A 335 -11.51 10.95 0.38
CA ASP A 335 -11.45 12.03 1.36
C ASP A 335 -11.20 11.46 2.77
N GLY A 336 -10.25 12.07 3.48
CA GLY A 336 -9.85 11.64 4.83
C GLY A 336 -8.83 10.49 4.87
N PHE A 337 -8.55 9.77 3.78
CA PHE A 337 -7.65 8.61 3.81
C PHE A 337 -6.23 8.95 4.27
N LEU A 338 -5.63 9.98 3.65
CA LEU A 338 -4.28 10.43 4.00
C LEU A 338 -4.23 10.97 5.45
N ASP A 339 -5.30 11.62 5.90
CA ASP A 339 -5.39 12.17 7.25
C ASP A 339 -5.53 11.10 8.32
N SER A 340 -6.30 10.04 8.03
CA SER A 340 -6.41 8.87 8.90
C SER A 340 -5.07 8.17 9.06
N GLN A 341 -4.39 7.87 7.95
CA GLN A 341 -3.06 7.26 7.96
C GLN A 341 -2.09 8.10 8.80
N ARG A 342 -2.07 9.42 8.59
CA ARG A 342 -1.24 10.34 9.38
C ARG A 342 -1.59 10.30 10.87
N ARG A 343 -2.88 10.31 11.23
CA ARG A 343 -3.34 10.26 12.62
C ARG A 343 -2.94 8.96 13.31
N PHE A 344 -3.18 7.83 12.65
CA PHE A 344 -2.82 6.50 13.15
C PHE A 344 -1.32 6.36 13.44
N LEU A 345 -0.48 6.99 12.61
CA LEU A 345 0.98 7.05 12.82
C LEU A 345 1.37 8.01 13.94
N GLY A 346 0.72 9.18 14.02
CA GLY A 346 0.99 10.22 15.00
C GLY A 346 0.62 9.86 16.44
N GLU A 347 -0.36 8.97 16.63
CA GLU A 347 -0.76 8.45 17.94
C GLU A 347 0.22 7.43 18.54
N ARG A 348 1.25 7.02 17.79
CA ARG A 348 2.25 6.06 18.26
C ARG A 348 3.28 6.76 19.16
N PRO A 349 3.64 6.19 20.32
CA PRO A 349 4.62 6.79 21.22
C PRO A 349 5.94 7.08 20.50
N THR A 350 6.41 8.32 20.58
CA THR A 350 7.80 8.66 20.31
C THR A 350 8.58 8.38 21.58
N ARG A 351 9.76 7.75 21.49
CA ARG A 351 10.65 7.66 22.64
C ARG A 351 11.03 9.10 23.03
N GLN A 352 10.39 9.67 24.05
CA GLN A 352 10.99 10.78 24.76
C GLN A 352 12.26 10.23 25.43
N GLY A 353 13.35 11.00 25.40
CA GLY A 353 14.65 10.61 25.94
C GLY A 353 14.58 10.14 27.40
N PRO A 354 15.70 9.64 27.96
CA PRO A 354 15.70 8.85 29.20
C PRO A 354 14.91 9.58 30.28
N VAL A 355 13.89 8.91 30.81
CA VAL A 355 13.20 9.33 32.03
C VAL A 355 14.28 9.47 33.09
N ALA A 356 14.64 10.71 33.41
CA ALA A 356 15.42 11.00 34.60
C ALA A 356 14.61 10.43 35.77
N LEU A 357 15.08 9.31 36.31
CA LEU A 357 14.65 8.82 37.61
C LEU A 357 14.71 10.01 38.56
N ARG A 358 13.55 10.55 38.93
CA ARG A 358 13.43 11.46 40.06
C ARG A 358 13.84 10.65 41.29
N THR A 359 15.12 10.68 41.61
CA THR A 359 15.60 10.35 42.95
C THR A 359 15.07 11.43 43.87
N THR A 360 13.99 11.13 44.59
CA THR A 360 13.62 11.89 45.78
C THR A 360 14.72 11.69 46.83
N PRO A 361 15.24 12.75 47.47
CA PRO A 361 16.17 12.60 48.57
C PRO A 361 15.41 12.09 49.79
N ALA A 362 15.92 11.01 50.39
CA ALA A 362 15.47 10.52 51.68
C ALA A 362 15.93 11.50 52.78
N THR A 363 14.98 12.20 53.40
CA THR A 363 15.14 12.79 54.73
C THR A 363 14.55 11.81 55.74
N GLY A 364 15.41 11.26 56.60
CA GLY A 364 14.97 10.44 57.73
C GLY A 364 14.45 11.29 58.87
N THR A 365 13.51 10.75 59.66
CA THR A 365 13.67 10.44 61.10
C THR A 365 12.31 10.07 61.72
N GLY A 366 12.30 9.02 62.55
CA GLY A 366 11.40 8.96 63.72
C GLY A 366 10.42 7.79 63.81
N GLY A 367 10.80 6.76 64.58
CA GLY A 367 9.95 6.20 65.65
C GLY A 367 9.14 4.92 65.39
N ALA A 368 9.56 3.82 66.04
CA ALA A 368 8.78 2.89 66.90
C ALA A 368 7.42 2.33 66.39
N THR A 369 6.96 1.09 66.57
CA THR A 369 7.37 -0.13 67.30
C THR A 369 6.26 -1.19 67.02
N LEU A 370 6.63 -2.48 66.93
CA LEU A 370 5.84 -3.74 67.04
C LEU A 370 4.49 -3.92 66.29
N LEU A 371 4.37 -4.98 65.47
CA LEU A 371 3.82 -6.29 65.86
C LEU A 371 3.78 -7.28 64.68
N ALA A 372 4.02 -8.55 65.00
CA ALA A 372 4.01 -9.69 64.10
C ALA A 372 2.59 -10.23 63.79
N VAL A 373 2.45 -10.92 62.66
CA VAL A 373 1.92 -12.30 62.44
C VAL A 373 1.26 -12.41 61.04
N PRO A 374 1.51 -13.49 60.28
CA PRO A 374 0.99 -13.70 58.92
C PRO A 374 -0.33 -14.48 58.92
N PHE A 375 -1.13 -14.34 57.86
CA PHE A 375 -2.22 -15.29 57.57
C PHE A 375 -2.20 -15.72 56.10
N ALA A 376 -1.97 -17.02 55.92
CA ALA A 376 -2.28 -17.78 54.73
C ALA A 376 -3.80 -18.01 54.63
N GLY A 377 -4.33 -18.09 53.41
CA GLY A 377 -5.73 -18.41 53.18
C GLY A 377 -6.02 -18.79 51.74
N ALA A 378 -5.82 -20.07 51.42
CA ALA A 378 -6.34 -20.71 50.22
C ALA A 378 -7.88 -20.73 50.22
N LYS A 379 -8.51 -20.67 49.03
CA LYS A 379 -9.56 -21.62 48.61
C LYS A 379 -10.00 -21.44 47.15
N ALA A 380 -9.95 -22.56 46.45
CA ALA A 380 -10.63 -22.85 45.20
C ALA A 380 -12.16 -23.00 45.38
N ARG A 381 -12.89 -22.88 44.27
CA ARG A 381 -14.20 -23.48 43.87
C ARG A 381 -14.66 -22.69 42.63
N THR A 382 -15.13 -23.25 41.52
CA THR A 382 -15.45 -24.62 41.07
C THR A 382 -15.53 -24.56 39.55
#